data_AF-A0A023J9C1-F1
#
_entry.id   AF-A0A023J9C1-F1
#
_cell.length_a   1.000
_cell.length_b   1.000
_cell.length_c   1.000
_cell.angle_alpha   90.00
_cell.angle_beta   90.00
_cell.angle_gamma   90.00
#
_symmetry.space_group_name_H-M   'P 1'
#
loop_
_entity.id
_entity.type
_entity.pdbx_description
1 polymer ?
#
loop_
_entity_poly.entity_id
_entity_poly.type
_entity_poly.pdbx_seq_one_letter_code
_entity_poly.pdbx_strand_id
1 'polypeptide(L)'
;MRSSGEVLREGELEKRSDSLFQVWKKKRGVLTTDRLKLFPTGLGARPKELRFHSILKVDCVERTGKYVYFTIVTTDLKEIDFRCAGGSHWNASITLALIDFQNRRALQDFRSLASAGA
;
A
#
# COMPACT_ATOMS: atom_id res chain seq x y z
N MET A 1 -0.34 -8.74 -19.38
CA MET A 1 -0.39 -8.90 -17.90
C MET A 1 0.72 -8.04 -17.32
N ARG A 2 0.44 -7.24 -16.28
CA ARG A 2 1.49 -6.48 -15.59
C ARG A 2 2.45 -7.42 -14.88
N SER A 3 3.75 -7.18 -14.98
CA SER A 3 4.79 -8.00 -14.32
C SER A 3 4.85 -7.71 -12.82
N SER A 4 5.16 -8.72 -12.01
CA SER A 4 5.39 -8.49 -10.57
C SER A 4 6.50 -7.45 -10.38
N GLY A 5 6.22 -6.40 -9.61
CA GLY A 5 7.18 -5.34 -9.32
C GLY A 5 7.17 -4.15 -10.30
N GLU A 6 6.29 -4.15 -11.30
CA GLU A 6 6.07 -2.96 -12.15
C GLU A 6 5.65 -1.76 -11.28
N VAL A 7 6.30 -0.61 -11.48
CA VAL A 7 6.01 0.62 -10.73
C VAL A 7 4.72 1.25 -11.25
N LEU A 8 3.73 1.37 -10.37
CA LEU A 8 2.42 1.95 -10.67
C LEU A 8 2.35 3.43 -10.28
N ARG A 9 3.06 3.81 -9.23
CA ARG A 9 3.12 5.20 -8.74
C ARG A 9 4.39 5.42 -7.93
N GLU A 10 4.93 6.62 -8.05
CA GLU A 10 5.99 7.12 -7.19
C GLU A 10 5.70 8.57 -6.77
N GLY A 11 6.09 8.97 -5.57
CA GLY A 11 5.96 10.36 -5.10
C GLY A 11 6.00 10.51 -3.59
N GLU A 12 5.62 11.70 -3.10
CA GLU A 12 5.55 11.97 -1.66
C GLU A 12 4.31 11.33 -1.03
N LEU A 13 4.52 10.60 0.08
CA LEU A 13 3.48 10.04 0.93
C LEU A 13 3.88 10.20 2.40
N GLU A 14 2.95 10.57 3.27
CA GLU A 14 3.24 10.74 4.70
C GLU A 14 2.69 9.55 5.49
N LYS A 15 3.54 8.96 6.34
CA LYS A 15 3.14 7.89 7.28
C LYS A 15 3.13 8.48 8.69
N ARG A 16 2.09 8.20 9.48
CA ARG A 16 2.05 8.51 10.91
C ARG A 16 3.05 7.63 11.66
N SER A 17 3.80 8.21 12.59
CA SER A 17 4.72 7.47 13.44
C SER A 17 3.99 6.75 14.57
N ASP A 18 4.44 5.55 14.88
CA ASP A 18 3.94 4.73 16.00
C ASP A 18 4.51 5.21 17.37
N SER A 19 5.17 6.38 17.42
CA SER A 19 5.75 6.97 18.64
C SER A 19 4.77 7.86 19.39
N LEU A 20 5.05 8.15 20.67
CA LEU A 20 4.25 8.99 21.57
C LEU A 20 3.72 10.30 20.95
N PHE A 21 4.52 10.97 20.12
CA PHE A 21 4.16 12.24 19.49
C PHE A 21 3.30 12.13 18.22
N GLN A 22 3.02 10.92 17.72
CA GLN A 22 2.12 10.65 16.59
C GLN A 22 2.31 11.57 15.36
N VAL A 23 3.57 11.80 14.98
CA VAL A 23 3.95 12.76 13.93
C VAL A 23 3.83 12.16 12.53
N TRP A 24 3.41 12.97 11.56
CA TRP A 24 3.42 12.65 10.13
C TRP A 24 4.82 12.80 9.54
N LYS A 25 5.37 11.72 8.98
CA LYS A 25 6.70 11.73 8.37
C LYS A 25 6.59 11.57 6.86
N LYS A 26 7.09 12.56 6.12
CA LYS A 26 7.28 12.49 4.66
C LYS A 26 8.18 11.32 4.27
N LYS A 27 7.78 10.61 3.24
CA LYS A 27 8.49 9.49 2.62
C LYS A 27 8.39 9.64 1.11
N ARG A 28 9.41 9.15 0.41
CA ARG A 28 9.25 8.79 -1.01
C ARG A 28 8.57 7.42 -1.04
N GLY A 29 7.33 7.37 -1.48
CA GLY A 29 6.56 6.16 -1.69
C GLY A 29 6.79 5.62 -3.10
N VAL A 30 6.95 4.30 -3.23
CA VAL A 30 6.95 3.59 -4.52
C VAL A 30 5.92 2.47 -4.43
N LEU A 31 4.83 2.62 -5.16
CA LEU A 31 3.80 1.60 -5.32
C LEU A 31 4.13 0.76 -6.53
N THR A 32 4.13 -0.55 -6.35
CA THR A 32 4.24 -1.52 -7.43
C THR A 32 3.02 -2.43 -7.43
N THR A 33 2.95 -3.35 -8.38
CA THR A 33 1.86 -4.33 -8.51
C THR A 33 1.71 -5.31 -7.34
N ASP A 34 2.66 -5.36 -6.41
CA ASP A 34 2.68 -6.35 -5.32
C ASP A 34 3.12 -5.79 -3.94
N ARG A 35 3.53 -4.53 -3.86
CA ARG A 35 3.95 -3.88 -2.60
C ARG A 35 3.97 -2.35 -2.68
N LEU A 36 3.92 -1.73 -1.51
CA LEU A 36 4.26 -0.33 -1.26
C LEU A 36 5.61 -0.24 -0.54
N LYS A 37 6.58 0.47 -1.10
CA LYS A 37 7.86 0.78 -0.45
C LYS A 37 7.87 2.21 0.04
N LEU A 38 8.38 2.42 1.25
CA LEU A 38 8.53 3.74 1.87
C LEU A 38 10.01 3.99 2.14
N PHE A 39 10.59 4.91 1.39
CA PHE A 39 11.97 5.31 1.54
C PHE A 39 12.08 6.42 2.59
N PRO A 40 12.91 6.23 3.63
CA PRO A 40 13.20 7.28 4.60
C PRO A 40 14.03 8.40 3.96
N THR A 41 13.90 9.62 4.48
CA THR A 41 14.64 10.80 4.02
C THR A 41 16.09 10.84 4.52
N GLY A 42 16.51 9.93 5.41
CA GLY A 42 17.85 9.89 6.00
C GLY A 42 18.80 8.94 5.26
N LEU A 43 20.08 9.32 5.18
CA LEU A 43 21.14 8.51 4.56
C LEU A 43 21.31 7.17 5.29
N GLY A 44 21.44 6.07 4.53
CA GLY A 44 21.71 4.72 5.04
C GLY A 44 20.51 3.96 5.62
N ALA A 45 19.32 4.58 5.73
CA ALA A 45 18.16 3.90 6.28
C ALA A 45 17.47 3.02 5.23
N ARG A 46 17.25 1.74 5.58
CA ARG A 46 16.62 0.77 4.66
C ARG A 46 15.15 1.13 4.39
N PRO A 47 14.67 0.94 3.15
CA PRO A 47 13.25 1.12 2.82
C PRO A 47 12.38 0.16 3.63
N LYS A 48 11.22 0.64 4.09
CA LYS A 48 10.20 -0.25 4.67
C LYS A 48 9.27 -0.72 3.57
N GLU A 49 8.95 -2.01 3.55
CA GLU A 49 8.04 -2.60 2.56
C GLU A 49 6.74 -3.06 3.23
N LEU A 50 5.60 -2.75 2.60
CA LEU A 50 4.30 -3.34 2.87
C LEU A 50 3.91 -4.15 1.66
N ARG A 51 4.02 -5.48 1.76
CA ARG A 51 3.69 -6.40 0.67
C ARG A 51 2.19 -6.63 0.64
N PHE A 52 1.61 -6.75 -0.54
CA PHE A 52 0.15 -6.88 -0.66
C PHE A 52 -0.38 -8.19 -0.06
N HIS A 53 0.44 -9.24 -0.01
CA HIS A 53 0.06 -10.47 0.69
C HIS A 53 -0.15 -10.28 2.21
N SER A 54 0.39 -9.21 2.79
CA SER A 54 0.24 -8.86 4.21
C SER A 54 -0.73 -7.71 4.44
N ILE A 55 -1.42 -7.23 3.40
CA ILE A 55 -2.43 -6.17 3.51
C ILE A 55 -3.80 -6.81 3.46
N LEU A 56 -4.61 -6.54 4.48
CA LEU A 56 -6.01 -6.95 4.54
C LEU A 56 -6.88 -6.01 3.72
N LYS A 57 -6.79 -4.70 4.02
CA LYS A 57 -7.59 -3.66 3.35
C LYS A 57 -6.95 -2.28 3.45
N VAL A 58 -7.41 -1.38 2.59
CA VAL A 58 -7.28 0.07 2.77
C VAL A 58 -8.61 0.58 3.31
N ASP A 59 -8.60 1.24 4.45
CA ASP A 59 -9.78 1.72 5.19
C ASP A 59 -9.87 3.25 5.26
N CYS A 60 -11.01 3.73 5.80
CA CYS A 60 -11.62 5.06 5.76
C CYS A 60 -10.76 6.17 5.18
N VAL A 61 -11.31 6.77 4.12
CA VAL A 61 -10.71 7.88 3.40
C VAL A 61 -11.39 9.17 3.86
N GLU A 62 -10.78 9.89 4.79
CA GLU A 62 -11.26 11.20 5.20
C GLU A 62 -10.55 12.30 4.40
N ARG A 63 -11.31 13.26 3.90
CA ARG A 63 -10.77 14.45 3.22
C ARG A 63 -10.93 15.64 4.15
N THR A 64 -9.83 16.13 4.67
CA THR A 64 -9.81 17.26 5.61
C THR A 64 -8.79 18.29 5.16
N GLY A 65 -9.27 19.48 4.80
CA GLY A 65 -8.44 20.54 4.23
C GLY A 65 -7.71 20.08 2.98
N LYS A 66 -6.38 20.24 2.96
CA LYS A 66 -5.53 19.87 1.82
C LYS A 66 -5.12 18.39 1.77
N TYR A 67 -5.52 17.58 2.76
CA TYR A 67 -5.06 16.21 2.92
C TYR A 67 -6.19 15.19 2.78
N VAL A 68 -5.83 14.04 2.23
CA VAL A 68 -6.58 12.79 2.29
C VAL A 68 -5.89 11.89 3.31
N TYR A 69 -6.62 11.44 4.30
CA TYR A 69 -6.19 10.50 5.34
C TYR A 69 -6.72 9.11 5.01
N PHE A 70 -5.93 8.07 5.22
CA PHE A 70 -6.33 6.68 4.99
C PHE A 70 -5.50 5.73 5.84
N THR A 71 -6.06 4.56 6.15
CA THR A 71 -5.40 3.56 6.99
C THR A 71 -5.19 2.29 6.18
N ILE A 72 -3.99 1.71 6.24
CA ILE A 72 -3.73 0.36 5.74
C ILE A 72 -3.84 -0.59 6.93
N VAL A 73 -4.76 -1.54 6.85
CA VAL A 73 -4.90 -2.62 7.83
C VAL A 73 -4.19 -3.84 7.28
N THR A 74 -3.25 -4.39 8.05
CA THR A 74 -2.50 -5.59 7.70
C THR A 74 -3.23 -6.86 8.14
N THR A 75 -2.78 -8.02 7.66
CA THR A 75 -3.39 -9.33 8.00
C THR A 75 -3.24 -9.71 9.47
N ASP A 76 -2.25 -9.14 10.17
CA ASP A 76 -2.08 -9.21 11.62
C ASP A 76 -2.84 -8.11 12.37
N LEU A 77 -3.83 -7.48 11.72
CA LEU A 77 -4.72 -6.43 12.27
C LEU A 77 -4.00 -5.15 12.71
N LYS A 78 -2.75 -4.94 12.29
CA LYS A 78 -2.06 -3.68 12.54
C LYS A 78 -2.59 -2.59 11.62
N GLU A 79 -2.94 -1.46 12.23
CA GLU A 79 -3.36 -0.25 11.51
C GLU A 79 -2.15 0.67 11.27
N ILE A 80 -2.02 1.13 10.04
CA ILE A 80 -0.96 2.03 9.63
C ILE A 80 -1.58 3.23 8.93
N ASP A 81 -1.53 4.38 9.60
CA ASP A 81 -2.11 5.60 9.07
C ASP A 81 -1.18 6.32 8.09
N PHE A 82 -1.79 6.78 7.02
CA PHE A 82 -1.19 7.57 5.97
C PHE A 82 -1.99 8.83 5.72
N ARG A 83 -1.30 9.86 5.21
CA ARG A 83 -1.96 10.98 4.56
C ARG A 83 -1.20 11.45 3.34
N CYS A 84 -1.91 12.10 2.45
CA CYS A 84 -1.36 12.62 1.21
C CYS A 84 -2.10 13.87 0.74
N ALA A 85 -1.52 14.66 -0.16
CA ALA A 85 -2.19 15.83 -0.71
C ALA A 85 -3.46 15.45 -1.50
N GLY A 86 -4.50 16.29 -1.47
CA GLY A 86 -5.85 16.02 -1.99
C GLY A 86 -5.98 15.62 -3.47
N GLY A 87 -4.95 15.81 -4.28
CA GLY A 87 -4.87 15.40 -5.70
C GLY A 87 -3.78 14.36 -6.00
N SER A 88 -3.13 13.80 -4.99
CA SER A 88 -2.08 12.78 -5.20
C SER A 88 -2.64 11.36 -5.38
N HIS A 89 -3.90 11.14 -4.98
CA HIS A 89 -4.66 9.89 -5.20
C HIS A 89 -3.94 8.61 -4.72
N TRP A 90 -3.12 8.71 -3.67
CA TRP A 90 -2.40 7.56 -3.12
C TRP A 90 -3.33 6.47 -2.62
N ASN A 91 -4.36 6.83 -1.85
CA ASN A 91 -5.35 5.88 -1.34
C ASN A 91 -5.99 5.08 -2.50
N ALA A 92 -6.49 5.75 -3.53
CA ALA A 92 -7.14 5.11 -4.66
C ALA A 92 -6.17 4.22 -5.44
N SER A 93 -4.92 4.68 -5.63
CA SER A 93 -3.91 3.90 -6.35
C SER A 93 -3.54 2.63 -5.60
N ILE A 94 -3.37 2.70 -4.28
CA ILE A 94 -3.08 1.54 -3.43
C ILE A 94 -4.28 0.58 -3.43
N THR A 95 -5.51 1.08 -3.28
CA THR A 95 -6.73 0.25 -3.33
C THR A 95 -6.85 -0.51 -4.66
N LEU A 96 -6.69 0.18 -5.79
CA LEU A 96 -6.79 -0.46 -7.11
C LEU A 96 -5.68 -1.51 -7.32
N ALA A 97 -4.46 -1.20 -6.89
CA ALA A 97 -3.34 -2.14 -6.99
C ALA A 97 -3.55 -3.39 -6.10
N LEU A 98 -4.10 -3.21 -4.89
CA LEU A 98 -4.43 -4.30 -3.98
C LEU A 98 -5.52 -5.21 -4.56
N ILE A 99 -6.60 -4.63 -5.09
CA ILE A 99 -7.70 -5.37 -5.72
C ILE A 99 -7.19 -6.17 -6.92
N ASP A 100 -6.38 -5.56 -7.79
CA ASP A 100 -5.78 -6.25 -8.93
C ASP A 100 -4.92 -7.45 -8.49
N PHE A 101 -4.09 -7.27 -7.46
CA PHE A 101 -3.28 -8.35 -6.90
C PHE A 101 -4.13 -9.49 -6.32
N GLN A 102 -5.17 -9.17 -5.56
CA GLN A 102 -6.08 -10.16 -4.99
C GLN A 102 -6.83 -10.94 -6.08
N ASN A 103 -7.30 -10.25 -7.13
CA ASN A 103 -7.97 -10.88 -8.27
C ASN A 103 -7.02 -11.81 -9.04
N ARG A 104 -5.77 -11.38 -9.29
CA ARG A 104 -4.77 -12.24 -9.95
C ARG A 104 -4.49 -13.50 -9.14
N ARG A 105 -4.36 -13.38 -7.82
CA ARG A 105 -4.15 -14.52 -6.93
C ARG A 105 -5.35 -15.46 -6.92
N ALA A 106 -6.57 -14.94 -6.78
CA ALA A 106 -7.78 -15.75 -6.82
C ALA A 106 -7.92 -16.56 -8.13
N LEU A 107 -7.59 -15.95 -9.27
CA LEU A 107 -7.58 -16.64 -10.57
C LEU A 107 -6.48 -17.71 -10.67
N GLN A 108 -5.30 -17.46 -10.09
CA GLN A 108 -4.22 -18.44 -10.05
C GLN A 108 -4.59 -19.64 -9.17
N ASP A 109 -5.15 -19.38 -7.98
CA ASP A 109 -5.60 -20.40 -7.05
C ASP A 109 -6.70 -21.25 -7.71
N PHE A 110 -7.68 -20.63 -8.37
CA PHE A 110 -8.72 -21.34 -9.12
C PHE A 110 -8.16 -22.24 -10.22
N ARG A 111 -7.21 -21.74 -11.03
CA ARG A 111 -6.56 -22.54 -12.08
C ARG A 111 -5.78 -23.72 -11.51
N SER A 112 -5.08 -23.53 -10.39
CA SER A 112 -4.31 -24.59 -9.75
C SER A 112 -5.19 -25.73 -9.23
N LEU A 113 -6.35 -25.38 -8.66
CA LEU A 113 -7.36 -26.36 -8.22
C LEU A 113 -7.95 -27.13 -9.41
N ALA A 114 -8.28 -26.44 -10.50
CA ALA A 114 -8.79 -27.08 -11.71
C ALA A 114 -7.77 -28.05 -12.34
N SER A 115 -6.47 -27.74 -12.30
CA SER A 115 -5.41 -28.63 -12.79
C SER A 115 -5.08 -29.80 -11.87
N ALA A 116 -5.41 -29.72 -10.57
CA ALA A 116 -5.16 -30.79 -9.60
C ALA A 116 -6.32 -31.82 -9.52
N GLY A 117 -7.49 -31.48 -10.08
CA GLY A 117 -8.65 -32.37 -10.18
C GLY A 117 -8.76 -33.13 -11.52
N ALA A 118 -7.76 -33.03 -12.39
CA ALA A 118 -7.62 -33.76 -13.65
C ALA A 118 -6.45 -34.74 -13.56
#